data_AF-A0A2M8FXY8-F1
#
_entry.id   AF-A0A2M8FXY8-F1
#
_cell.length_a   1.000
_cell.length_b   1.000
_cell.length_c   1.000
_cell.angle_alpha   90.00
_cell.angle_beta   90.00
_cell.angle_gamma   90.00
#
_symmetry.space_group_name_H-M   'P 1'
#
loop_
_entity.id
_entity.type
_entity.pdbx_description
1 polymer ?
#
loop_
_entity_poly.entity_id
_entity_poly.type
_entity_poly.pdbx_seq_one_letter_code
_entity_poly.pdbx_strand_id
1 'polypeptide(L)'
;MSLQVQKREAHWMPLPEGCSVVVGAPAYQVDEMDKFSKGEIVSFFPRQQFGFVRLNNNEEAYFSLQALELVGENASVDRLCVGLRIGYDVAWTSKGVHVNRIKIY
;
A
#
# COMPACT_ATOMS: atom_id res chain seq x y z
N MET A 1 -32.96 -25.68 28.63
CA MET A 1 -32.43 -24.50 29.36
C MET A 1 -31.46 -23.79 28.42
N SER A 2 -31.92 -22.74 27.74
CA SER A 2 -31.15 -22.02 26.72
C SER A 2 -30.40 -20.85 27.36
N LEU A 3 -29.07 -20.87 27.31
CA LEU A 3 -28.19 -19.79 27.77
C LEU A 3 -28.29 -18.61 26.78
N GLN A 4 -28.88 -17.50 27.22
CA GLN A 4 -28.83 -16.24 26.48
C GLN A 4 -27.49 -15.55 26.78
N VAL A 5 -26.57 -15.56 25.82
CA VAL A 5 -25.32 -14.80 25.89
C VAL A 5 -25.64 -13.33 25.57
N GLN A 6 -25.67 -12.47 26.58
CA GLN A 6 -25.81 -11.03 26.38
C GLN A 6 -24.52 -10.46 25.78
N LYS A 7 -24.63 -9.91 24.58
CA LYS A 7 -23.54 -9.21 23.88
C LYS A 7 -23.26 -7.91 24.64
N ARG A 8 -22.16 -7.86 25.39
CA ARG A 8 -21.70 -6.64 26.07
C ARG A 8 -21.21 -5.66 25.02
N GLU A 9 -21.66 -4.41 25.09
CA GLU A 9 -21.09 -3.34 24.28
C GLU A 9 -19.63 -3.13 24.69
N ALA A 10 -18.79 -2.85 23.70
CA ALA A 10 -17.37 -2.66 23.93
C ALA A 10 -17.18 -1.39 24.78
N HIS A 11 -16.93 -1.58 26.08
CA HIS A 11 -16.60 -0.52 27.02
C HIS A 11 -15.15 -0.06 26.79
N TRP A 12 -14.88 0.46 25.60
CA TRP A 12 -13.67 1.19 25.33
C TRP A 12 -13.88 2.61 25.86
N MET A 13 -12.93 3.10 26.66
CA MET A 13 -12.95 4.46 27.19
C MET A 13 -13.29 5.46 26.07
N PRO A 14 -14.15 6.46 26.33
CA PRO A 14 -14.34 7.53 25.37
C PRO A 14 -12.98 8.14 25.04
N LEU A 15 -12.74 8.42 23.75
CA LEU A 15 -11.55 9.13 23.31
C LEU A 15 -11.43 10.43 24.13
N PRO A 16 -10.24 10.77 24.64
CA PRO A 16 -10.03 12.01 25.37
C PRO A 16 -10.53 13.20 24.56
N GLU A 17 -11.15 14.17 25.24
CA GLU A 17 -11.59 15.41 24.60
C GLU A 17 -10.39 16.04 23.87
N GLY A 18 -10.50 16.20 22.54
CA GLY A 18 -9.44 16.68 21.66
C GLY A 18 -8.81 15.64 20.72
N CYS A 19 -9.10 14.34 20.89
CA CYS A 19 -8.68 13.30 19.95
C CYS A 19 -9.78 13.02 18.92
N SER A 20 -9.65 13.55 17.71
CA SER A 20 -10.48 13.11 16.57
C SER A 20 -9.85 11.90 15.90
N VAL A 21 -10.63 10.83 15.67
CA VAL A 21 -10.20 9.74 14.79
C VAL A 21 -10.06 10.32 13.38
N VAL A 22 -8.82 10.44 12.89
CA VAL A 22 -8.57 10.78 11.49
C VAL A 22 -8.84 9.52 10.67
N VAL A 23 -10.12 9.24 10.40
CA VAL A 23 -10.51 8.27 9.38
C VAL A 23 -10.23 8.91 8.03
N GLY A 24 -9.02 8.68 7.50
CA GLY A 24 -8.71 9.14 6.16
C GLY A 24 -7.26 9.56 5.98
N ALA A 25 -6.35 8.59 5.84
CA ALA A 25 -5.45 8.75 4.70
C ALA A 25 -6.35 8.86 3.46
N PRO A 26 -6.10 9.79 2.52
CA PRO A 26 -6.94 9.91 1.34
C PRO A 26 -7.03 8.53 0.70
N ALA A 27 -8.25 8.03 0.52
CA ALA A 27 -8.46 6.81 -0.23
C ALA A 27 -7.94 7.08 -1.64
N TYR A 28 -6.70 6.66 -1.90
CA TYR A 28 -6.10 6.74 -3.22
C TYR A 28 -7.03 5.95 -4.14
N GLN A 29 -7.74 6.66 -5.02
CA GLN A 29 -8.68 6.06 -5.94
C GLN A 29 -7.88 5.30 -6.99
N VAL A 30 -7.66 4.02 -6.73
CA VAL A 30 -7.03 3.11 -7.66
C VAL A 30 -8.02 2.83 -8.78
N ASP A 31 -7.62 3.10 -10.01
CA ASP A 31 -8.38 2.66 -11.18
C ASP A 31 -8.24 1.14 -11.32
N GLU A 32 -9.28 0.42 -10.90
CA GLU A 32 -9.32 -1.05 -10.97
C GLU A 32 -9.44 -1.58 -12.41
N MET A 33 -9.78 -0.74 -13.39
CA MET A 33 -9.98 -1.16 -14.78
C MET A 33 -8.72 -1.07 -15.65
N ASP A 34 -7.62 -0.52 -15.13
CA ASP A 34 -6.38 -0.46 -15.89
C ASP A 34 -5.64 -1.83 -15.94
N LYS A 35 -4.62 -1.90 -16.81
CA LYS A 35 -3.88 -3.15 -17.07
C LYS A 35 -2.78 -3.46 -16.05
N PHE A 36 -2.53 -2.57 -15.09
CA PHE A 36 -1.48 -2.78 -14.09
C PHE A 36 -1.97 -3.74 -13.01
N SER A 37 -1.08 -4.63 -12.56
CA SER A 37 -1.33 -5.42 -11.37
C SER A 37 -1.42 -4.50 -10.15
N LYS A 38 -2.27 -4.81 -9.18
CA LYS A 38 -2.47 -3.96 -8.00
C LYS A 38 -1.69 -4.51 -6.83
N GLY A 39 -1.04 -3.63 -6.08
CA GLY A 39 -0.26 -3.99 -4.91
C GLY A 39 -0.18 -2.85 -3.92
N GLU A 40 0.59 -3.06 -2.87
CA GLU A 40 0.77 -2.09 -1.79
C GLU A 40 2.25 -1.95 -1.45
N ILE A 41 2.71 -0.73 -1.21
CA ILE A 41 4.09 -0.49 -0.76
C ILE A 41 4.19 -0.90 0.71
N VAL A 42 4.99 -1.94 1.01
CA VAL A 42 5.21 -2.42 2.38
C VAL A 42 6.31 -1.63 3.07
N SER A 43 7.34 -1.25 2.33
CA SER A 43 8.51 -0.56 2.87
C SER A 43 9.14 0.29 1.80
N PHE A 44 9.54 1.51 2.16
CA PHE A 44 10.16 2.45 1.24
C PHE A 44 11.28 3.20 1.94
N PHE A 45 12.48 3.17 1.35
CA PHE A 45 13.68 3.79 1.88
C PHE A 45 14.19 4.85 0.89
N PRO A 46 13.65 6.09 0.92
CA PRO A 46 13.97 7.12 -0.08
C PRO A 46 15.46 7.46 -0.13
N ARG A 47 16.15 7.44 1.02
CA ARG A 47 17.61 7.69 1.09
C ARG A 47 18.44 6.62 0.40
N GLN A 48 18.01 5.36 0.46
CA GLN A 48 18.70 4.23 -0.15
C GLN A 48 18.16 3.92 -1.55
N GLN A 49 17.14 4.65 -1.99
CA GLN A 49 16.53 4.54 -3.31
C GLN A 49 15.95 3.16 -3.65
N PHE A 50 15.41 2.46 -2.65
CA PHE A 50 14.74 1.17 -2.87
C PHE A 50 13.52 0.99 -1.97
N GLY A 51 12.74 -0.05 -2.26
CA GLY A 51 11.67 -0.50 -1.38
C GLY A 51 11.14 -1.87 -1.77
N PHE A 52 10.03 -2.24 -1.14
CA PHE A 52 9.32 -3.50 -1.35
C PHE A 52 7.83 -3.26 -1.57
N VAL A 53 7.27 -3.99 -2.54
CA VAL A 53 5.84 -4.00 -2.86
C VAL A 53 5.29 -5.37 -2.54
N ARG A 54 4.16 -5.42 -1.83
CA ARG A 54 3.36 -6.62 -1.67
C ARG A 54 2.54 -6.85 -2.93
N LEU A 55 2.79 -7.98 -3.56
CA LEU A 55 2.09 -8.45 -4.73
C LEU A 55 0.77 -9.13 -4.34
N ASN A 56 -0.08 -9.40 -5.34
CA ASN A 56 -1.37 -10.09 -5.15
C ASN A 56 -1.26 -11.49 -4.52
N ASN A 57 -0.13 -12.17 -4.69
CA ASN A 57 0.14 -13.48 -4.11
C ASN A 57 0.71 -13.42 -2.67
N ASN A 58 0.69 -12.24 -2.04
CA ASN A 58 1.32 -11.94 -0.76
C ASN A 58 2.86 -12.08 -0.73
N GLU A 59 3.52 -12.21 -1.88
CA GLU A 59 4.98 -12.12 -1.96
C GLU A 59 5.42 -10.66 -1.96
N GLU A 60 6.64 -10.43 -1.49
CA GLU A 60 7.27 -9.12 -1.47
C GLU A 60 8.29 -9.04 -2.60
N ALA A 61 8.06 -8.11 -3.54
CA ALA A 61 8.97 -7.86 -4.64
C ALA A 61 9.78 -6.60 -4.39
N TYR A 62 11.07 -6.69 -4.69
CA TYR A 62 12.01 -5.59 -4.59
C TYR A 62 11.83 -4.60 -5.75
N PHE A 63 11.96 -3.31 -5.47
CA PHE A 63 12.13 -2.27 -6.48
C PHE A 63 13.28 -1.32 -6.13
N SER A 64 13.96 -0.83 -7.16
CA SER A 64 15.00 0.21 -7.05
C SER A 64 14.54 1.44 -7.82
N LEU A 65 14.54 2.62 -7.20
CA LEU A 65 14.17 3.87 -7.86
C LEU A 65 15.05 4.19 -9.06
N GLN A 66 16.29 3.67 -9.10
CA GLN A 66 17.21 3.90 -10.23
C GLN A 66 16.77 3.16 -11.50
N ALA A 67 16.05 2.05 -11.36
CA ALA A 67 15.57 1.22 -12.46
C ALA A 67 14.05 1.25 -12.59
N LEU A 68 13.37 2.04 -11.76
CA LEU A 68 11.92 2.11 -11.68
C LEU A 68 11.39 3.22 -12.58
N GLU A 69 10.42 2.87 -13.42
CA GLU A 69 9.64 3.83 -14.19
C GLU A 69 8.37 4.19 -13.39
N LEU A 70 8.23 5.45 -13.00
CA LEU A 70 7.03 5.96 -12.36
C LEU A 70 6.05 6.48 -13.43
N VAL A 71 4.82 5.98 -13.39
CA VAL A 71 3.77 6.29 -14.36
C VAL A 71 2.56 6.90 -13.65
N GLY A 72 1.89 7.87 -14.27
CA GLY A 72 0.71 8.55 -13.72
C GLY A 72 0.80 10.06 -13.81
N GLU A 73 -0.33 10.76 -13.74
CA GLU A 73 -0.40 12.23 -13.86
C GLU A 73 0.38 12.97 -12.77
N ASN A 74 0.59 12.32 -11.62
CA ASN A 74 1.35 12.88 -10.51
C ASN A 74 2.41 11.90 -9.98
N ALA A 75 3.02 11.13 -10.89
CA ALA A 75 4.07 10.20 -10.53
C ALA A 75 5.32 10.95 -10.01
N SER A 76 5.44 11.03 -8.68
CA SER A 76 6.64 11.56 -8.00
C SER A 76 7.06 10.61 -6.89
N VAL A 77 8.37 10.54 -6.66
CA VAL A 77 8.97 9.76 -5.57
C VAL A 77 8.45 10.21 -4.21
N ASP A 78 8.17 11.51 -4.03
CA ASP A 78 7.64 12.07 -2.78
C ASP A 78 6.25 11.54 -2.41
N ARG A 79 5.52 10.98 -3.38
CA ARG A 79 4.20 10.38 -3.13
C ARG A 79 4.28 8.90 -2.76
N LEU A 80 5.44 8.26 -2.92
CA LEU A 80 5.63 6.87 -2.51
C LEU A 80 5.68 6.81 -0.98
N CYS A 81 4.63 6.25 -0.40
CA CYS A 81 4.51 6.06 1.03
C CYS A 81 4.19 4.61 1.34
N VAL A 82 4.59 4.15 2.53
CA VAL A 82 4.19 2.84 3.04
C VAL A 82 2.67 2.83 3.21
N GLY A 83 2.04 1.73 2.79
CA GLY A 83 0.58 1.58 2.77
C GLY A 83 -0.09 2.12 1.51
N LEU A 84 0.66 2.74 0.59
CA LEU A 84 0.09 3.25 -0.64
C LEU A 84 -0.26 2.10 -1.58
N ARG A 85 -1.51 2.11 -2.06
CA ARG A 85 -1.98 1.19 -3.09
C ARG A 85 -1.58 1.70 -4.46
N ILE A 86 -0.89 0.87 -5.23
CA ILE A 86 -0.25 1.22 -6.49
C ILE A 86 -0.57 0.21 -7.58
N GLY A 87 -0.40 0.63 -8.84
CA GLY A 87 -0.26 -0.28 -9.97
C GLY A 87 1.19 -0.67 -10.10
N TYR A 88 1.49 -1.91 -10.46
CA TYR A 88 2.85 -2.37 -10.68
C TYR A 88 2.93 -3.30 -11.90
N ASP A 89 4.11 -3.32 -12.52
CA ASP A 89 4.54 -4.38 -13.42
C ASP A 89 5.79 -5.05 -12.86
N VAL A 90 5.92 -6.35 -13.13
CA VAL A 90 7.06 -7.16 -12.71
C VAL A 90 7.91 -7.56 -13.90
N ALA A 91 9.22 -7.54 -13.70
CA ALA A 91 10.22 -8.07 -14.60
C ALA A 91 10.99 -9.21 -13.91
N TRP A 92 11.32 -10.24 -14.69
CA TRP A 92 12.17 -11.32 -14.22
C TRP A 92 13.64 -10.97 -14.43
N THR A 93 14.41 -11.07 -13.35
CA THR A 93 15.87 -10.90 -13.40
C THR A 93 16.55 -12.19 -12.97
N SER A 94 17.86 -12.30 -13.17
CA SER A 94 18.66 -13.43 -12.68
C SER A 94 18.64 -13.55 -11.14
N LYS A 95 18.19 -12.53 -10.42
CA LYS A 95 18.06 -12.51 -8.95
C LYS A 95 16.63 -12.69 -8.46
N GLY A 96 15.68 -12.93 -9.36
CA GLY A 96 14.26 -13.11 -9.05
C GLY A 96 13.38 -12.00 -9.61
N VAL A 97 12.15 -11.93 -9.08
CA VAL A 97 11.10 -11.01 -9.51
C VAL A 97 11.37 -9.62 -8.96
N HIS A 98 11.46 -8.63 -9.85
CA HIS A 98 11.67 -7.24 -9.51
C HIS A 98 10.53 -6.40 -10.09
N VAL A 99 10.10 -5.36 -9.37
CA VAL A 99 9.15 -4.39 -9.89
C VAL A 99 9.92 -3.33 -10.68
N ASN A 100 9.56 -3.14 -11.95
CA ASN A 100 10.21 -2.20 -12.86
C ASN A 100 9.35 -0.98 -13.18
N ARG A 101 8.03 -1.08 -13.06
CA ARG A 101 7.09 0.02 -13.25
C ARG A 101 6.15 0.12 -12.09
N ILE A 102 5.91 1.35 -11.63
CA ILE A 102 4.91 1.65 -10.62
C ILE A 102 4.01 2.77 -11.16
N LYS A 103 2.71 2.50 -11.21
CA LYS A 103 1.69 3.50 -11.47
C LYS A 103 1.18 4.08 -10.15
N ILE A 104 1.32 5.39 -10.00
CA ILE A 104 0.72 6.16 -8.91
C ILE A 104 -0.57 6.78 -9.45
N TYR A 105 -1.68 6.52 -8.77
CA TYR A 105 -3.01 7.03 -9.14
C TYR A 105 -3.23 8.49 -8.69
#